data_AF-A0A0P1GKU2-F1
#
_entry.id   AF-A0A0P1GKU2-F1
#
_cell.length_a   1.000
_cell.length_b   1.000
_cell.length_c   1.000
_cell.angle_alpha   90.00
_cell.angle_beta   90.00
_cell.angle_gamma   90.00
#
_symmetry.space_group_name_H-M   'P 1'
#
loop_
_entity.id
_entity.type
_entity.pdbx_description
1 polymer ?
#
loop_
_entity_poly.entity_id
_entity_poly.type
_entity_poly.pdbx_seq_one_letter_code
_entity_poly.pdbx_strand_id
1 'polypeptide(L)'
;MPLSARGAWALAGQALSAFFPRGQDLINCAKEAIETESYESDGGSGAPYTIDRGRDDSAHVVQSFAGSVADVVAVAHEFGHAVQLRAAQGLFIPPILREMAAFISELALLDYLKSIDHACAHAIADAHLRDTAIYMSSDFDALMRAIECGTTEYNYRWNYPPARALASVLFGNVPRDALWRILIGKVTFPHCINISQNTGGFETVKKHLPEVPKAKDDCLALGAYRSLGMMPLRGIESWQGASYIPVGECHETFLRRMRERTARVVIGDERKPVGHTAWDIDETASKTGRLPRQSAPLGDHFELQRRARSYLPEDVSVHARCARQEQAAW
;
A
#
# COMPACT_ATOMS: atom_id res chain seq x y z
N MET A 1 -27.16 -19.41 -6.23
CA MET A 1 -27.10 -20.78 -5.68
C MET A 1 -26.27 -20.73 -4.41
N PRO A 2 -26.71 -21.29 -3.27
CA PRO A 2 -25.83 -21.39 -2.11
C PRO A 2 -24.68 -22.36 -2.45
N LEU A 3 -23.46 -21.85 -2.48
CA LEU A 3 -22.25 -22.67 -2.60
C LEU A 3 -22.02 -23.36 -1.25
N SER A 4 -21.66 -24.64 -1.24
CA SER A 4 -21.15 -25.31 -0.02
C SER A 4 -19.69 -24.93 0.22
N ALA A 5 -19.17 -25.17 1.43
CA ALA A 5 -17.75 -24.94 1.75
C ALA A 5 -16.82 -25.68 0.76
N ARG A 6 -17.11 -26.96 0.48
CA ARG A 6 -16.36 -27.76 -0.51
C ARG A 6 -16.52 -27.20 -1.93
N GLY A 7 -17.70 -26.69 -2.28
CA GLY A 7 -17.93 -26.05 -3.57
C GLY A 7 -17.10 -24.77 -3.74
N ALA A 8 -17.07 -23.92 -2.72
CA ALA A 8 -16.22 -22.74 -2.68
C ALA A 8 -14.72 -23.10 -2.74
N TRP A 9 -14.30 -24.16 -2.05
CA TRP A 9 -12.90 -24.64 -2.06
C TRP A 9 -12.49 -25.10 -3.47
N ALA A 10 -13.35 -25.90 -4.11
CA ALA A 10 -13.13 -26.33 -5.49
C ALA A 10 -13.09 -25.15 -6.47
N LEU A 11 -13.95 -24.15 -6.28
CA LEU A 11 -14.01 -22.94 -7.09
C LEU A 11 -12.74 -22.10 -6.95
N ALA A 12 -12.24 -21.89 -5.73
CA ALA A 12 -10.96 -21.21 -5.48
C ALA A 12 -9.80 -21.93 -6.17
N GLY A 13 -9.74 -23.26 -6.06
CA GLY A 13 -8.73 -24.06 -6.76
C GLY A 13 -8.84 -24.02 -8.29
N GLN A 14 -10.05 -24.00 -8.84
CA GLN A 14 -10.27 -23.82 -10.28
C GLN A 14 -9.78 -22.46 -10.77
N ALA A 15 -10.15 -21.40 -10.04
CA ALA A 15 -9.73 -20.04 -10.36
C ALA A 15 -8.20 -19.91 -10.34
N LEU A 16 -7.55 -20.43 -9.28
CA LEU A 16 -6.10 -20.36 -9.16
C LEU A 16 -5.39 -21.20 -10.23
N SER A 17 -5.91 -22.39 -10.57
CA SER A 17 -5.37 -23.22 -11.67
C SER A 17 -5.55 -22.59 -13.04
N ALA A 18 -6.67 -21.89 -13.27
CA ALA A 18 -6.90 -21.14 -14.52
C ALA A 18 -5.93 -19.96 -14.63
N PHE A 19 -5.65 -19.28 -13.52
CA PHE A 19 -4.73 -18.16 -13.50
C PHE A 19 -3.25 -18.60 -13.58
N PHE A 20 -2.87 -19.69 -12.91
CA PHE A 20 -1.52 -20.26 -12.89
C PHE A 20 -1.43 -21.70 -13.46
N PRO A 21 -1.49 -21.88 -14.80
CA PRO A 21 -1.44 -23.22 -15.40
C PRO A 21 -0.20 -24.04 -15.03
N ARG A 22 0.95 -23.39 -14.80
CA ARG A 22 2.20 -24.05 -14.38
C ARG A 22 2.20 -24.51 -12.92
N GLY A 23 1.27 -24.01 -12.10
CA GLY A 23 1.13 -24.36 -10.70
C GLY A 23 0.15 -25.51 -10.43
N GLN A 24 -0.45 -26.10 -11.48
CA GLN A 24 -1.56 -27.04 -11.35
C GLN A 24 -1.28 -28.21 -10.42
N ASP A 25 -0.10 -28.83 -10.50
CA ASP A 25 0.23 -29.97 -9.64
C ASP A 25 0.15 -29.59 -8.16
N LEU A 26 0.78 -28.47 -7.80
CA LEU A 26 0.77 -27.96 -6.43
C LEU A 26 -0.64 -27.55 -5.98
N ILE A 27 -1.39 -26.89 -6.85
CA ILE A 27 -2.77 -26.44 -6.58
C ILE A 27 -3.70 -27.64 -6.40
N ASN A 28 -3.57 -28.68 -7.23
CA ASN A 28 -4.35 -29.90 -7.12
C ASN A 28 -4.01 -30.67 -5.84
N CYS A 29 -2.73 -30.74 -5.46
CA CYS A 29 -2.36 -31.28 -4.16
C CYS A 29 -3.04 -30.51 -3.03
N ALA A 30 -3.06 -29.17 -3.05
CA ALA A 30 -3.75 -28.38 -2.04
C ALA A 30 -5.28 -28.57 -2.04
N LYS A 31 -5.89 -28.87 -3.19
CA LYS A 31 -7.32 -29.20 -3.28
C LYS A 31 -7.67 -30.52 -2.61
N GLU A 32 -6.79 -31.52 -2.71
CA GLU A 32 -7.01 -32.88 -2.23
C GLU A 32 -6.62 -33.06 -0.76
N ALA A 33 -5.63 -32.30 -0.32
CA ALA A 33 -4.94 -32.51 0.95
C ALA A 33 -5.55 -31.74 2.12
N ILE A 34 -6.88 -31.58 2.23
CA ILE A 34 -7.45 -30.75 3.31
C ILE A 34 -8.52 -31.48 4.10
N GLU A 35 -8.23 -31.61 5.39
CA GLU A 35 -9.21 -31.73 6.45
C GLU A 35 -9.84 -30.34 6.62
N THR A 36 -11.02 -30.16 6.06
CA THR A 36 -11.84 -28.96 6.28
C THR A 36 -12.76 -29.27 7.45
N GLU A 37 -12.51 -28.66 8.60
CA GLU A 37 -13.54 -28.58 9.64
C GLU A 37 -14.41 -27.37 9.32
N SER A 38 -15.49 -27.61 8.58
CA SER A 38 -16.56 -26.64 8.43
C SER A 38 -17.54 -26.82 9.59
N TYR A 39 -17.49 -25.92 10.57
CA TYR A 39 -18.51 -25.86 11.60
C TYR A 39 -19.78 -25.27 10.97
N GLU A 40 -20.78 -26.12 10.72
CA GLU A 40 -22.18 -25.65 10.69
C GLU A 40 -22.46 -25.09 12.08
N SER A 41 -22.89 -23.83 12.12
CA SER A 41 -22.82 -22.96 13.29
C SER A 41 -23.50 -23.52 14.55
N ASP A 42 -22.71 -24.00 15.50
CA ASP A 42 -23.08 -24.14 16.92
C ASP A 42 -22.17 -23.25 17.82
N GLY A 43 -21.99 -21.99 17.41
CA GLY A 43 -21.50 -20.93 18.32
C GLY A 43 -19.99 -20.71 18.42
N GLY A 44 -19.16 -21.36 17.60
CA GLY A 44 -17.73 -21.08 17.53
C GLY A 44 -17.41 -19.83 16.69
N SER A 45 -17.29 -18.67 17.32
CA SER A 45 -17.04 -17.37 16.66
C SER A 45 -15.57 -17.13 16.27
N GLY A 46 -14.87 -18.14 15.75
CA GLY A 46 -13.47 -18.00 15.33
C GLY A 46 -13.35 -17.39 13.93
N ALA A 47 -12.40 -16.47 13.73
CA ALA A 47 -11.98 -16.06 12.39
C ALA A 47 -11.37 -17.28 11.65
N PRO A 48 -11.53 -17.39 10.31
CA PRO A 48 -10.91 -18.46 9.55
C PRO A 48 -9.39 -18.42 9.70
N TYR A 49 -8.75 -19.59 9.68
CA TYR A 49 -7.31 -19.69 9.74
C TYR A 49 -6.77 -20.97 9.08
N THR A 50 -5.55 -20.90 8.58
CA THR A 50 -4.77 -22.04 8.08
C THR A 50 -3.53 -22.30 8.94
N ILE A 51 -3.38 -23.54 9.40
CA ILE A 51 -2.23 -24.03 10.19
C ILE A 51 -1.34 -24.95 9.35
N ASP A 52 -0.03 -24.70 9.38
CA ASP A 52 0.98 -25.65 8.92
C ASP A 52 1.19 -26.74 9.99
N ARG A 53 0.91 -27.99 9.63
CA ARG A 53 1.13 -29.16 10.51
C ARG A 53 2.52 -29.78 10.31
N GLY A 54 3.34 -29.25 9.40
CA GLY A 54 4.69 -29.72 9.13
C GLY A 54 4.83 -30.36 7.76
N ARG A 55 6.03 -30.87 7.48
CA ARG A 55 6.46 -31.29 6.13
C ARG A 55 5.65 -32.44 5.53
N ASP A 56 5.22 -33.37 6.38
CA ASP A 56 4.57 -34.63 5.96
C ASP A 56 3.05 -34.58 6.09
N ASP A 57 2.54 -33.56 6.80
CA ASP A 57 1.12 -33.34 6.99
C ASP A 57 0.58 -32.28 6.04
N SER A 58 -0.72 -32.34 5.83
CA SER A 58 -1.39 -31.37 4.99
C SER A 58 -1.83 -30.15 5.80
N ALA A 59 -1.93 -29.00 5.15
CA ALA A 59 -2.39 -27.77 5.81
C ALA A 59 -3.80 -27.99 6.38
N HIS A 60 -4.00 -27.56 7.62
CA HIS A 60 -5.31 -27.64 8.26
C HIS A 60 -6.02 -26.30 8.16
N VAL A 61 -7.18 -26.30 7.50
CA VAL A 61 -7.98 -25.10 7.28
C VAL A 61 -9.24 -25.19 8.12
N VAL A 62 -9.42 -24.23 9.01
CA VAL A 62 -10.62 -24.10 9.83
C VAL A 62 -11.40 -22.88 9.35
N GLN A 63 -12.66 -23.09 8.99
CA GLN A 63 -13.53 -22.02 8.54
C GLN A 63 -14.97 -22.28 8.98
N SER A 64 -15.60 -21.29 9.62
CA SER A 64 -17.05 -21.26 9.75
C SER A 64 -17.65 -20.80 8.42
N PHE A 65 -18.47 -21.64 7.81
CA PHE A 65 -19.04 -21.39 6.50
C PHE A 65 -20.56 -21.37 6.59
N ALA A 66 -21.15 -20.19 6.44
CA ALA A 66 -22.59 -19.93 6.53
C ALA A 66 -23.25 -19.86 5.14
N GLY A 67 -22.50 -20.05 4.05
CA GLY A 67 -23.00 -19.95 2.68
C GLY A 67 -23.04 -18.52 2.14
N SER A 68 -22.40 -17.57 2.81
CA SER A 68 -22.35 -16.18 2.39
C SER A 68 -21.32 -15.96 1.26
N VAL A 69 -21.48 -14.88 0.49
CA VAL A 69 -20.47 -14.48 -0.51
C VAL A 69 -19.14 -14.07 0.12
N ALA A 70 -19.15 -13.57 1.37
CA ALA A 70 -17.93 -13.28 2.11
C ALA A 70 -17.18 -14.57 2.47
N ASP A 71 -17.91 -15.66 2.76
CA ASP A 71 -17.30 -16.95 3.05
C ASP A 71 -16.54 -17.48 1.82
N VAL A 72 -17.04 -17.22 0.60
CA VAL A 72 -16.34 -17.60 -0.64
C VAL A 72 -15.03 -16.83 -0.82
N VAL A 73 -15.01 -15.54 -0.48
CA VAL A 73 -13.78 -14.72 -0.49
C VAL A 73 -12.78 -15.27 0.55
N ALA A 74 -13.25 -15.53 1.77
CA ALA A 74 -12.44 -16.13 2.83
C ALA A 74 -11.92 -17.52 2.46
N VAL A 75 -12.72 -18.35 1.77
CA VAL A 75 -12.24 -19.64 1.24
C VAL A 75 -11.08 -19.43 0.26
N ALA A 76 -11.17 -18.46 -0.66
CA ALA A 76 -10.08 -18.17 -1.59
C ALA A 76 -8.83 -17.65 -0.86
N HIS A 77 -9.03 -16.83 0.18
CA HIS A 77 -7.94 -16.36 1.05
C HIS A 77 -7.18 -17.54 1.66
N GLU A 78 -7.88 -18.44 2.35
CA GLU A 78 -7.28 -19.63 2.98
C GLU A 78 -6.70 -20.61 1.93
N PHE A 79 -7.32 -20.71 0.75
CA PHE A 79 -6.79 -21.50 -0.35
C PHE A 79 -5.39 -21.02 -0.78
N GLY A 80 -5.19 -19.70 -0.88
CA GLY A 80 -3.89 -19.10 -1.15
C GLY A 80 -2.84 -19.48 -0.10
N HIS A 81 -3.20 -19.45 1.18
CA HIS A 81 -2.33 -19.92 2.26
C HIS A 81 -1.97 -21.40 2.12
N ALA A 82 -2.96 -22.26 1.89
CA ALA A 82 -2.76 -23.71 1.78
C ALA A 82 -1.77 -24.06 0.65
N VAL A 83 -1.92 -23.43 -0.53
CA VAL A 83 -0.99 -23.62 -1.64
C VAL A 83 0.41 -23.15 -1.27
N GLN A 84 0.55 -21.98 -0.64
CA GLN A 84 1.84 -21.45 -0.26
C GLN A 84 2.55 -22.33 0.78
N LEU A 85 1.85 -22.78 1.82
CA LEU A 85 2.40 -23.67 2.84
C LEU A 85 2.85 -25.00 2.23
N ARG A 86 2.05 -25.57 1.33
CA ARG A 86 2.43 -26.78 0.59
C ARG A 86 3.71 -26.57 -0.24
N ALA A 87 3.88 -25.39 -0.84
CA ALA A 87 5.07 -25.04 -1.59
C ALA A 87 6.31 -24.86 -0.70
N ALA A 88 6.10 -24.35 0.52
CA ALA A 88 7.16 -24.04 1.46
C ALA A 88 7.68 -25.26 2.21
N GLN A 89 6.88 -26.32 2.35
CA GLN A 89 7.29 -27.59 2.97
C GLN A 89 7.91 -27.40 4.37
N GLY A 90 7.27 -26.57 5.21
CA GLY A 90 7.72 -26.25 6.57
C GLY A 90 8.76 -25.12 6.66
N LEU A 91 9.12 -24.47 5.54
CA LEU A 91 9.94 -23.26 5.58
C LEU A 91 9.13 -22.06 6.08
N PHE A 92 9.75 -21.25 6.94
CA PHE A 92 9.15 -20.03 7.44
C PHE A 92 8.85 -19.04 6.31
N ILE A 93 7.61 -18.56 6.26
CA ILE A 93 7.17 -17.49 5.37
C ILE A 93 6.80 -16.28 6.23
N PRO A 94 7.40 -15.10 5.98
CA PRO A 94 7.02 -13.87 6.66
C PRO A 94 5.51 -13.60 6.59
N PRO A 95 4.85 -13.15 7.68
CA PRO A 95 3.42 -12.89 7.72
C PRO A 95 2.89 -12.08 6.53
N ILE A 96 3.55 -10.98 6.18
CA ILE A 96 3.16 -10.15 5.04
C ILE A 96 3.15 -10.90 3.70
N LEU A 97 4.07 -11.85 3.48
CA LEU A 97 4.09 -12.68 2.29
C LEU A 97 3.02 -13.77 2.31
N ARG A 98 2.58 -14.20 3.49
CA ARG A 98 1.42 -15.08 3.64
C ARG A 98 0.15 -14.38 3.18
N GLU A 99 -0.07 -13.17 3.67
CA GLU A 99 -1.22 -12.34 3.29
C GLU A 99 -1.21 -11.97 1.81
N MET A 100 -0.04 -11.71 1.24
CA MET A 100 0.08 -11.48 -0.20
C MET A 100 -0.38 -12.69 -1.02
N ALA A 101 -0.03 -13.91 -0.62
CA ALA A 101 -0.47 -15.12 -1.32
C ALA A 101 -2.00 -15.29 -1.26
N ALA A 102 -2.59 -15.01 -0.10
CA ALA A 102 -4.03 -15.06 0.08
C ALA A 102 -4.76 -14.01 -0.78
N PHE A 103 -4.31 -12.75 -0.76
CA PHE A 103 -4.91 -11.69 -1.59
C PHE A 103 -4.72 -11.91 -3.09
N ILE A 104 -3.60 -12.49 -3.53
CA ILE A 104 -3.44 -12.91 -4.94
C ILE A 104 -4.47 -13.99 -5.30
N SER A 105 -4.77 -14.91 -4.38
CA SER A 105 -5.76 -15.96 -4.61
C SER A 105 -7.19 -15.41 -4.69
N GLU A 106 -7.54 -14.44 -3.83
CA GLU A 106 -8.81 -13.70 -3.93
C GLU A 106 -8.95 -12.98 -5.28
N LEU A 107 -7.90 -12.30 -5.73
CA LEU A 107 -7.92 -11.60 -7.02
C LEU A 107 -8.04 -12.57 -8.21
N ALA A 108 -7.38 -13.73 -8.14
CA ALA A 108 -7.53 -14.79 -9.13
C ALA A 108 -8.97 -15.34 -9.18
N LEU A 109 -9.64 -15.48 -8.03
CA LEU A 109 -11.05 -15.82 -7.95
C LEU A 109 -11.91 -14.78 -8.68
N LEU A 110 -11.72 -13.50 -8.39
CA LEU A 110 -12.51 -12.43 -9.02
C LEU A 110 -12.32 -12.39 -10.55
N ASP A 111 -11.07 -12.50 -11.02
CA ASP A 111 -10.75 -12.55 -12.46
C ASP A 111 -11.41 -13.76 -13.13
N TYR A 112 -11.33 -14.93 -12.51
CA TYR A 112 -11.94 -16.16 -13.02
C TYR A 112 -13.47 -16.05 -13.10
N LEU A 113 -14.14 -15.62 -12.03
CA LEU A 113 -15.59 -15.48 -11.99
C LEU A 113 -16.10 -14.50 -13.04
N LYS A 114 -15.37 -13.41 -13.26
CA LYS A 114 -15.66 -12.46 -14.33
C LYS A 114 -15.50 -13.10 -15.71
N SER A 115 -14.45 -13.89 -15.91
CA SER A 115 -14.16 -14.54 -17.21
C SER A 115 -15.22 -15.56 -17.66
N ILE A 116 -15.91 -16.20 -16.71
CA ILE A 116 -16.96 -17.18 -16.98
C ILE A 116 -18.38 -16.62 -16.82
N ASP A 117 -18.52 -15.30 -16.62
CA ASP A 117 -19.79 -14.63 -16.35
C ASP A 117 -20.60 -15.31 -15.22
N HIS A 118 -19.92 -15.63 -14.12
CA HIS A 118 -20.56 -16.36 -13.02
C HIS A 118 -21.65 -15.50 -12.36
N ALA A 119 -22.83 -16.07 -12.12
CA ALA A 119 -23.98 -15.35 -11.58
C ALA A 119 -23.72 -14.61 -10.25
N CYS A 120 -22.77 -15.09 -9.45
CA CYS A 120 -22.37 -14.45 -8.18
C CYS A 120 -21.17 -13.49 -8.27
N ALA A 121 -20.60 -13.27 -9.47
CA ALA A 121 -19.35 -12.51 -9.63
C ALA A 121 -19.43 -11.10 -9.01
N HIS A 122 -20.52 -10.38 -9.25
CA HIS A 122 -20.71 -9.03 -8.71
C HIS A 122 -20.83 -9.04 -7.18
N ALA A 123 -21.66 -9.93 -6.62
CA ALA A 123 -21.86 -10.01 -5.18
C ALA A 123 -20.58 -10.41 -4.41
N ILE A 124 -19.75 -11.28 -5.01
CA ILE A 124 -18.44 -11.66 -4.45
C ILE A 124 -17.45 -10.49 -4.56
N ALA A 125 -17.42 -9.76 -5.67
CA ALA A 125 -16.61 -8.55 -5.81
C ALA A 125 -16.99 -7.48 -4.77
N ASP A 126 -18.28 -7.27 -4.51
CA ASP A 126 -18.74 -6.34 -3.47
C ASP A 126 -18.32 -6.77 -2.06
N ALA A 127 -18.33 -8.08 -1.77
CA ALA A 127 -17.82 -8.60 -0.50
C ALA A 127 -16.33 -8.33 -0.33
N HIS A 128 -15.53 -8.61 -1.36
CA HIS A 128 -14.11 -8.29 -1.38
C HIS A 128 -13.84 -6.78 -1.21
N LEU A 129 -14.66 -5.90 -1.82
CA LEU A 129 -14.53 -4.45 -1.66
C LEU A 129 -14.82 -3.99 -0.22
N ARG A 130 -15.81 -4.60 0.46
CA ARG A 130 -16.08 -4.32 1.88
C ARG A 130 -14.91 -4.71 2.77
N ASP A 131 -14.30 -5.87 2.55
CA ASP A 131 -13.11 -6.29 3.31
C ASP A 131 -11.92 -5.37 3.02
N THR A 132 -11.76 -4.97 1.76
CA THR A 132 -10.73 -3.98 1.37
C THR A 132 -10.91 -2.67 2.10
N ALA A 133 -12.15 -2.18 2.26
CA ALA A 133 -12.43 -0.96 3.00
C ALA A 133 -12.03 -1.07 4.48
N ILE A 134 -12.22 -2.23 5.12
CA ILE A 134 -11.77 -2.48 6.49
C ILE A 134 -10.24 -2.40 6.58
N TYR A 135 -9.54 -3.13 5.70
CA TYR A 135 -8.08 -3.18 5.73
C TYR A 135 -7.44 -1.82 5.41
N MET A 136 -8.05 -1.05 4.51
CA MET A 136 -7.53 0.26 4.09
C MET A 136 -8.00 1.42 4.99
N SER A 137 -8.83 1.16 6.01
CA SER A 137 -9.25 2.15 7.00
C SER A 137 -8.70 1.79 8.38
N SER A 138 -9.48 1.07 9.19
CA SER A 138 -9.16 0.84 10.60
C SER A 138 -7.83 0.14 10.83
N ASP A 139 -7.49 -0.85 10.00
CA ASP A 139 -6.20 -1.57 10.10
C ASP A 139 -5.02 -0.71 9.61
N PHE A 140 -5.22 0.08 8.56
CA PHE A 140 -4.22 1.03 8.08
C PHE A 140 -3.94 2.11 9.13
N ASP A 141 -4.99 2.71 9.69
CA ASP A 141 -4.86 3.69 10.76
C ASP A 141 -4.20 3.10 12.00
N ALA A 142 -4.52 1.85 12.35
CA ALA A 142 -3.88 1.16 13.47
C ALA A 142 -2.39 0.91 13.21
N LEU A 143 -2.00 0.52 12.00
CA LEU A 143 -0.61 0.38 11.58
C LEU A 143 0.13 1.72 11.64
N MET A 144 -0.47 2.79 11.12
CA MET A 144 0.14 4.12 11.13
C MET A 144 0.37 4.61 12.56
N ARG A 145 -0.65 4.49 13.43
CA ARG A 145 -0.49 4.80 14.87
C ARG A 145 0.62 3.98 15.52
N ALA A 146 0.74 2.70 15.20
CA ALA A 146 1.78 1.83 15.77
C ALA A 146 3.19 2.30 15.38
N ILE A 147 3.37 2.67 14.11
CA ILE A 147 4.62 3.23 13.58
C ILE A 147 4.93 4.59 14.23
N GLU A 148 3.91 5.44 14.40
CA GLU A 148 4.06 6.80 14.93
C GLU A 148 4.34 6.82 16.43
N CYS A 149 3.63 6.01 17.21
CA CYS A 149 3.73 5.96 18.66
C CYS A 149 4.82 5.01 19.15
N GLY A 150 5.39 4.17 18.28
CA GLY A 150 6.44 3.22 18.63
C GLY A 150 5.96 2.12 19.56
N THR A 151 4.84 1.48 19.22
CA THR A 151 4.30 0.36 20.02
C THR A 151 5.25 -0.83 20.04
N THR A 152 5.43 -1.47 21.19
CA THR A 152 6.32 -2.64 21.35
C THR A 152 5.65 -3.98 21.03
N GLU A 153 4.32 -4.04 21.06
CA GLU A 153 3.58 -5.27 20.79
C GLU A 153 3.19 -5.36 19.32
N TYR A 154 3.48 -6.50 18.70
CA TYR A 154 3.15 -6.74 17.29
C TYR A 154 1.71 -7.21 17.13
N ASN A 155 0.95 -6.55 16.24
CA ASN A 155 -0.37 -7.01 15.83
C ASN A 155 -0.32 -7.61 14.40
N TYR A 156 -0.74 -8.85 14.24
CA TYR A 156 -0.75 -9.55 12.94
C TYR A 156 -1.58 -8.83 11.87
N ARG A 157 -2.65 -8.11 12.26
CA ARG A 157 -3.50 -7.36 11.31
C ARG A 157 -2.75 -6.24 10.59
N TRP A 158 -1.63 -5.78 11.12
CA TRP A 158 -0.76 -4.80 10.47
C TRP A 158 -0.16 -5.29 9.16
N ASN A 159 -0.17 -6.59 8.88
CA ASN A 159 0.24 -7.11 7.58
C ASN A 159 -0.81 -6.89 6.49
N TYR A 160 -2.10 -6.76 6.84
CA TYR A 160 -3.19 -6.73 5.86
C TYR A 160 -3.14 -5.51 4.93
N PRO A 161 -3.02 -4.25 5.43
CA PRO A 161 -3.00 -3.10 4.54
C PRO A 161 -1.87 -3.15 3.50
N PRO A 162 -0.58 -3.32 3.87
CA PRO A 162 0.49 -3.33 2.88
C PRO A 162 0.43 -4.57 1.96
N ALA A 163 0.03 -5.74 2.46
CA ALA A 163 -0.12 -6.93 1.61
C ALA A 163 -1.27 -6.77 0.59
N ARG A 164 -2.43 -6.24 0.99
CA ARG A 164 -3.60 -6.05 0.11
C ARG A 164 -3.28 -5.04 -0.99
N ALA A 165 -2.65 -3.92 -0.63
CA ALA A 165 -2.24 -2.91 -1.59
C ALA A 165 -1.23 -3.49 -2.59
N LEU A 166 -0.17 -4.13 -2.08
CA LEU A 166 0.89 -4.65 -2.94
C LEU A 166 0.42 -5.81 -3.82
N ALA A 167 -0.42 -6.71 -3.31
CA ALA A 167 -1.02 -7.78 -4.11
C ALA A 167 -1.85 -7.22 -5.27
N SER A 168 -2.69 -6.21 -5.02
CA SER A 168 -3.52 -5.57 -6.05
C SER A 168 -2.65 -4.93 -7.15
N VAL A 169 -1.63 -4.18 -6.72
CA VAL A 169 -0.65 -3.54 -7.60
C VAL A 169 0.06 -4.57 -8.46
N LEU A 170 0.59 -5.64 -7.86
CA LEU A 170 1.37 -6.62 -8.60
C LEU A 170 0.49 -7.46 -9.52
N PHE A 171 -0.71 -7.86 -9.08
CA PHE A 171 -1.62 -8.70 -9.86
C PHE A 171 -1.95 -8.10 -11.24
N GLY A 172 -2.15 -6.78 -11.31
CA GLY A 172 -2.44 -6.09 -12.57
C GLY A 172 -1.21 -5.78 -13.44
N ASN A 173 0.00 -5.78 -12.87
CA ASN A 173 1.17 -5.15 -13.50
C ASN A 173 2.39 -6.06 -13.68
N VAL A 174 2.38 -7.29 -13.16
CA VAL A 174 3.52 -8.22 -13.29
C VAL A 174 3.15 -9.46 -14.10
N PRO A 175 4.11 -10.06 -14.82
CA PRO A 175 3.89 -11.33 -15.49
C PRO A 175 3.44 -12.42 -14.51
N ARG A 176 2.53 -13.30 -14.94
CA ARG A 176 1.98 -14.39 -14.11
C ARG A 176 3.06 -15.29 -13.50
N ASP A 177 4.15 -15.56 -14.21
CA ASP A 177 5.28 -16.34 -13.68
C ASP A 177 5.95 -15.65 -12.48
N ALA A 178 6.05 -14.31 -12.49
CA ALA A 178 6.59 -13.55 -11.36
C ALA A 178 5.60 -13.57 -10.18
N LEU A 179 4.31 -13.39 -10.45
CA LEU A 179 3.26 -13.45 -9.44
C LEU A 179 3.16 -14.83 -8.78
N TRP A 180 3.35 -15.91 -9.57
CA TRP A 180 3.41 -17.27 -9.07
C TRP A 180 4.52 -17.42 -8.02
N ARG A 181 5.73 -16.93 -8.31
CA ARG A 181 6.86 -16.96 -7.36
C ARG A 181 6.57 -16.21 -6.06
N ILE A 182 5.77 -15.14 -6.12
CA ILE A 182 5.30 -14.41 -4.94
C ILE A 182 4.32 -15.28 -4.14
N LEU A 183 3.32 -15.84 -4.82
CA LEU A 183 2.33 -16.72 -4.20
C LEU A 183 2.99 -17.89 -3.45
N ILE A 184 3.96 -18.58 -4.07
CA ILE A 184 4.65 -19.72 -3.45
C ILE A 184 5.81 -19.34 -2.51
N GLY A 185 5.94 -18.06 -2.15
CA GLY A 185 6.93 -17.60 -1.15
C GLY A 185 8.39 -17.74 -1.59
N LYS A 186 8.68 -17.74 -2.90
CA LYS A 186 10.05 -17.87 -3.46
C LYS A 186 10.75 -16.52 -3.69
N VAL A 187 10.25 -15.47 -3.04
CA VAL A 187 10.74 -14.08 -3.14
C VAL A 187 10.59 -13.39 -1.79
N THR A 188 11.35 -12.33 -1.59
CA THR A 188 11.33 -11.55 -0.34
C THR A 188 10.39 -10.35 -0.47
N PHE A 189 9.89 -9.83 0.66
CA PHE A 189 9.05 -8.64 0.64
C PHE A 189 9.74 -7.40 0.02
N PRO A 190 11.03 -7.09 0.29
CA PRO A 190 11.75 -6.03 -0.42
C PRO A 190 11.80 -6.22 -1.94
N HIS A 191 11.87 -7.47 -2.42
CA HIS A 191 11.82 -7.75 -3.85
C HIS A 191 10.45 -7.43 -4.44
N CYS A 192 9.35 -7.75 -3.74
CA CYS A 192 7.99 -7.39 -4.15
C CYS A 192 7.81 -5.86 -4.26
N ILE A 193 8.34 -5.09 -3.30
CA ILE A 193 8.33 -3.62 -3.36
C ILE A 193 9.08 -3.13 -4.60
N ASN A 194 10.30 -3.63 -4.83
CA ASN A 194 11.11 -3.21 -5.97
C ASN A 194 10.40 -3.51 -7.31
N ILE A 195 9.81 -4.69 -7.46
CA ILE A 195 9.01 -5.00 -8.66
C ILE A 195 7.86 -4.00 -8.80
N SER A 196 7.09 -3.74 -7.74
CA SER A 196 5.92 -2.84 -7.80
C SER A 196 6.27 -1.40 -8.18
N GLN A 197 7.46 -0.93 -7.79
CA GLN A 197 7.98 0.38 -8.13
C GLN A 197 8.40 0.46 -9.60
N ASN A 198 8.93 -0.63 -10.16
CA ASN A 198 9.38 -0.68 -11.55
C ASN A 198 8.26 -0.99 -12.56
N THR A 199 7.19 -1.66 -12.13
CA THR A 199 6.04 -1.98 -12.99
C THR A 199 4.96 -0.90 -12.98
N GLY A 200 5.24 0.25 -12.34
CA GLY A 200 4.36 1.43 -12.37
C GLY A 200 3.01 1.23 -11.70
N GLY A 201 2.85 0.19 -10.87
CA GLY A 201 1.56 -0.18 -10.30
C GLY A 201 1.22 0.52 -8.98
N PHE A 202 2.21 1.05 -8.25
CA PHE A 202 2.03 2.41 -7.77
C PHE A 202 2.29 3.24 -9.00
N GLU A 203 1.29 3.93 -9.56
CA GLU A 203 1.64 5.04 -10.43
C GLU A 203 2.65 5.84 -9.62
N THR A 204 3.91 5.77 -10.04
CA THR A 204 4.84 6.86 -9.77
C THR A 204 4.04 8.02 -10.29
N VAL A 205 3.43 8.79 -9.38
CA VAL A 205 2.86 10.08 -9.72
C VAL A 205 3.97 10.71 -10.52
N LYS A 206 3.78 10.72 -11.86
CA LYS A 206 4.88 11.05 -12.74
C LYS A 206 5.26 12.46 -12.28
N LYS A 207 6.55 12.72 -12.13
CA LYS A 207 7.04 14.08 -11.89
C LYS A 207 6.67 14.88 -13.15
N HIS A 208 5.42 15.33 -13.25
CA HIS A 208 4.84 15.99 -14.42
C HIS A 208 5.30 17.44 -14.49
N LEU A 209 5.78 17.98 -13.37
CA LEU A 209 6.44 19.27 -13.36
C LEU A 209 7.72 19.24 -14.22
N PRO A 210 7.82 20.15 -15.20
CA PRO A 210 8.98 20.23 -16.09
C PRO A 210 10.24 20.64 -15.32
N GLU A 211 11.39 20.49 -15.96
CA GLU A 211 12.65 21.01 -15.43
C GLU A 211 12.55 22.52 -15.18
N VAL A 212 13.01 22.96 -14.00
CA VAL A 212 13.02 24.38 -13.63
C VAL A 212 14.19 25.07 -14.36
N PRO A 213 13.95 26.14 -15.16
CA PRO A 213 14.99 26.91 -15.87
C PRO A 213 16.11 27.44 -14.96
N LYS A 214 17.30 27.71 -15.51
CA LYS A 214 18.45 28.14 -14.69
C LYS A 214 18.23 29.59 -14.28
N ALA A 215 18.65 29.96 -13.08
CA ALA A 215 18.47 31.32 -12.54
C ALA A 215 19.12 32.44 -13.38
N LYS A 216 20.06 32.12 -14.30
CA LYS A 216 20.64 33.08 -15.24
C LYS A 216 19.69 33.44 -16.41
N ASP A 217 18.67 32.62 -16.64
CA ASP A 217 17.76 32.72 -17.79
C ASP A 217 16.40 33.34 -17.41
N ASP A 218 16.14 33.62 -16.13
CA ASP A 218 14.86 34.16 -15.65
C ASP A 218 15.01 35.49 -14.93
N CYS A 219 14.03 36.38 -15.13
CA CYS A 219 13.81 37.48 -14.22
C CYS A 219 13.23 36.97 -12.88
N LEU A 220 13.57 37.65 -11.78
CA LEU A 220 13.18 37.26 -10.42
C LEU A 220 11.66 37.03 -10.25
N ALA A 221 10.84 37.81 -10.95
CA ALA A 221 9.39 37.69 -10.91
C ALA A 221 8.90 36.35 -11.50
N LEU A 222 9.47 35.90 -12.62
CA LEU A 222 9.12 34.62 -13.24
C LEU A 222 9.51 33.44 -12.34
N GLY A 223 10.67 33.51 -11.69
CA GLY A 223 11.09 32.50 -10.71
C GLY A 223 10.13 32.40 -9.52
N ALA A 224 9.59 33.54 -9.08
CA ALA A 224 8.60 33.60 -8.01
C ALA A 224 7.26 32.98 -8.43
N TYR A 225 6.74 33.32 -9.61
CA TYR A 225 5.51 32.74 -10.14
C TYR A 225 5.61 31.22 -10.33
N ARG A 226 6.74 30.71 -10.84
CA ARG A 226 6.94 29.26 -10.96
C ARG A 226 6.97 28.59 -9.59
N SER A 227 7.66 29.18 -8.62
CA SER A 227 7.70 28.65 -7.25
C SER A 227 6.31 28.59 -6.63
N LEU A 228 5.51 29.64 -6.82
CA LEU A 228 4.14 29.73 -6.33
C LEU A 228 3.19 28.72 -6.99
N GLY A 229 3.41 28.35 -8.25
CA GLY A 229 2.65 27.29 -8.93
C GLY A 229 3.10 25.88 -8.57
N MET A 230 4.41 25.67 -8.38
CA MET A 230 4.96 24.34 -8.07
C MET A 230 4.54 23.81 -6.68
N MET A 231 4.40 24.68 -5.68
CA MET A 231 3.99 24.29 -4.33
C MET A 231 2.58 23.66 -4.26
N PRO A 232 1.51 24.27 -4.81
CA PRO A 232 0.17 23.68 -4.83
C PRO A 232 0.07 22.50 -5.80
N LEU A 233 0.67 22.58 -6.99
CA LEU A 233 0.62 21.47 -7.97
C LEU A 233 1.21 20.19 -7.40
N ARG A 234 2.24 20.27 -6.56
CA ARG A 234 2.81 19.10 -5.87
C ARG A 234 1.85 18.46 -4.88
N GLY A 235 1.05 19.25 -4.15
CA GLY A 235 0.02 18.71 -3.26
C GLY A 235 -1.14 18.06 -4.01
N ILE A 236 -1.52 18.64 -5.15
CA ILE A 236 -2.54 18.08 -6.05
C ILE A 236 -2.04 16.76 -6.67
N GLU A 237 -0.80 16.71 -7.14
CA GLU A 237 -0.19 15.52 -7.77
C GLU A 237 -0.21 14.30 -6.84
N SER A 238 -0.06 14.48 -5.53
CA SER A 238 -0.01 13.37 -4.56
C SER A 238 -1.30 13.10 -3.82
N TRP A 239 -2.39 13.83 -4.11
CA TRP A 239 -3.67 13.67 -3.41
C TRP A 239 -3.54 13.78 -1.87
N GLN A 240 -2.56 14.55 -1.39
CA GLN A 240 -2.25 14.74 0.03
C GLN A 240 -2.19 16.22 0.40
N GLY A 241 -2.67 16.57 1.60
CA GLY A 241 -2.58 17.92 2.16
C GLY A 241 -3.32 18.96 1.33
N ALA A 242 -2.57 19.78 0.57
CA ALA A 242 -3.10 20.91 -0.20
C ALA A 242 -4.06 20.52 -1.34
N SER A 243 -4.21 19.23 -1.66
CA SER A 243 -5.21 18.72 -2.60
C SER A 243 -6.66 18.99 -2.18
N TYR A 244 -6.91 19.19 -0.87
CA TYR A 244 -8.24 19.45 -0.31
C TYR A 244 -8.51 20.92 -0.02
N ILE A 245 -7.49 21.79 -0.19
CA ILE A 245 -7.60 23.23 0.04
C ILE A 245 -8.00 23.90 -1.28
N PRO A 246 -8.95 24.85 -1.28
CA PRO A 246 -9.22 25.68 -2.44
C PRO A 246 -7.93 26.32 -2.98
N VAL A 247 -7.69 26.22 -4.29
CA VAL A 247 -6.44 26.71 -4.92
C VAL A 247 -6.14 28.17 -4.59
N GLY A 248 -7.18 29.01 -4.46
CA GLY A 248 -7.03 30.42 -4.07
C GLY A 248 -6.43 30.61 -2.67
N GLU A 249 -6.90 29.84 -1.68
CA GLU A 249 -6.40 29.90 -0.29
C GLU A 249 -4.97 29.36 -0.17
N CYS A 250 -4.69 28.29 -0.91
CA CYS A 250 -3.35 27.71 -1.04
C CYS A 250 -2.37 28.71 -1.66
N HIS A 251 -2.79 29.39 -2.72
CA HIS A 251 -2.03 30.43 -3.41
C HIS A 251 -1.75 31.64 -2.51
N GLU A 252 -2.76 32.17 -1.81
CA GLU A 252 -2.57 33.30 -0.88
C GLU A 252 -1.59 32.97 0.24
N THR A 253 -1.69 31.76 0.79
CA THR A 253 -0.80 31.35 1.87
C THR A 253 0.65 31.24 1.42
N PHE A 254 0.91 30.58 0.27
CA PHE A 254 2.27 30.47 -0.26
C PHE A 254 2.81 31.82 -0.71
N LEU A 255 1.98 32.70 -1.28
CA LEU A 255 2.37 34.05 -1.65
C LEU A 255 2.82 34.86 -0.43
N ARG A 256 2.06 34.80 0.68
CA ARG A 256 2.43 35.43 1.95
C ARG A 256 3.78 34.92 2.44
N ARG A 257 3.95 33.60 2.55
CA ARG A 257 5.20 33.00 3.03
C ARG A 257 6.40 33.28 2.12
N MET A 258 6.19 33.35 0.80
CA MET A 258 7.25 33.75 -0.12
C MET A 258 7.66 35.22 0.06
N ARG A 259 6.71 36.14 0.34
CA ARG A 259 7.01 37.54 0.66
C ARG A 259 7.80 37.68 1.96
N GLU A 260 7.43 36.89 2.97
CA GLU A 260 8.12 36.80 4.26
C GLU A 260 9.45 36.03 4.18
N ARG A 261 9.77 35.44 3.01
CA ARG A 261 10.94 34.58 2.79
C ARG A 261 10.97 33.37 3.72
N THR A 262 9.80 32.83 4.02
CA THR A 262 9.57 31.69 4.92
C THR A 262 9.04 30.45 4.19
N ALA A 263 9.09 30.43 2.85
CA ALA A 263 8.79 29.24 2.05
C ALA A 263 9.68 29.15 0.81
N ARG A 264 10.04 27.92 0.41
CA ARG A 264 10.89 27.68 -0.77
C ARG A 264 10.62 26.32 -1.42
N VAL A 265 10.64 26.29 -2.75
CA VAL A 265 10.65 25.04 -3.54
C VAL A 265 12.07 24.50 -3.62
N VAL A 266 12.20 23.19 -3.46
CA VAL A 266 13.47 22.48 -3.45
C VAL A 266 13.64 21.77 -4.77
N ILE A 267 14.75 22.05 -5.46
CA ILE A 267 15.02 21.51 -6.79
C ILE A 267 16.09 20.42 -6.71
N GLY A 268 15.83 19.29 -7.35
CA GLY A 268 16.64 18.07 -7.34
C GLY A 268 17.78 18.09 -8.34
N ASP A 269 18.53 16.98 -8.43
CA ASP A 269 19.66 16.85 -9.36
C ASP A 269 19.21 16.91 -10.83
N GLU A 270 18.03 16.36 -11.13
CA GLU A 270 17.40 16.44 -12.46
C GLU A 270 16.72 17.79 -12.75
N ARG A 271 16.97 18.81 -11.93
CA ARG A 271 16.30 20.12 -12.01
C ARG A 271 14.77 20.08 -11.90
N LYS A 272 14.22 18.98 -11.39
CA LYS A 272 12.80 18.84 -11.08
C LYS A 272 12.54 19.24 -9.62
N PRO A 273 11.37 19.79 -9.30
CA PRO A 273 11.02 20.12 -7.92
C PRO A 273 10.84 18.82 -7.11
N VAL A 274 11.57 18.68 -6.01
CA VAL A 274 11.53 17.52 -5.10
C VAL A 274 10.45 17.68 -4.03
N GLY A 275 10.12 18.94 -3.72
CA GLY A 275 9.15 19.31 -2.72
C GLY A 275 9.29 20.78 -2.34
N HIS A 276 8.70 21.17 -1.21
CA HIS A 276 8.86 22.50 -0.65
C HIS A 276 9.01 22.47 0.88
N THR A 277 9.66 23.50 1.40
CA THR A 277 9.79 23.75 2.84
C THR A 277 9.11 25.06 3.19
N ALA A 278 8.43 25.10 4.33
CA ALA A 278 7.90 26.32 4.92
C ALA A 278 8.25 26.35 6.41
N TRP A 279 8.62 27.52 6.91
CA TRP A 279 8.99 27.71 8.31
C TRP A 279 8.31 28.92 8.93
N ASP A 280 8.28 28.99 10.25
CA ASP A 280 7.78 30.17 10.96
C ASP A 280 8.98 30.86 11.65
N ILE A 281 8.95 32.19 11.69
CA ILE A 281 9.92 33.00 12.43
C ILE A 281 9.28 33.32 13.77
N ASP A 282 9.84 32.79 14.85
CA ASP A 282 9.43 33.18 16.20
C ASP A 282 10.11 34.51 16.56
N GLU A 283 9.30 35.57 16.72
CA GLU A 283 9.79 36.91 17.07
C GLU A 283 10.13 37.04 18.56
N THR A 284 9.74 36.07 19.41
CA THR A 284 9.84 36.14 20.87
C THR A 284 10.92 35.25 21.47
N ALA A 285 11.25 34.13 20.82
CA ALA A 285 12.39 33.29 21.18
C ALA A 285 13.63 33.69 20.36
N SER A 286 14.80 33.67 20.97
CA SER A 286 16.08 33.95 20.32
C SER A 286 16.27 33.11 19.05
N LYS A 287 15.92 33.65 17.88
CA LYS A 287 16.28 33.15 16.54
C LYS A 287 16.40 31.62 16.50
N THR A 288 15.33 30.92 16.84
CA THR A 288 15.28 29.46 16.68
C THR A 288 14.04 29.19 15.87
N GLY A 289 14.15 29.35 14.56
CA GLY A 289 13.02 29.12 13.67
C GLY A 289 12.59 27.66 13.79
N ARG A 290 11.31 27.45 14.08
CA ARG A 290 10.71 26.12 14.04
C ARG A 290 10.44 25.81 12.58
N LEU A 291 10.73 24.58 12.16
CA LEU A 291 10.46 24.11 10.80
C LEU A 291 9.20 23.23 10.82
N PRO A 292 7.99 23.83 10.92
CA PRO A 292 6.75 23.09 11.05
C PRO A 292 6.42 22.24 9.82
N ARG A 293 6.98 22.51 8.62
CA ARG A 293 6.42 21.93 7.39
C ARG A 293 7.45 21.58 6.32
N GLN A 294 7.47 20.30 5.95
CA GLN A 294 8.17 19.75 4.79
C GLN A 294 7.21 18.91 3.96
N SER A 295 7.06 19.23 2.67
CA SER A 295 6.26 18.45 1.74
C SER A 295 7.17 17.88 0.67
N ALA A 296 7.41 16.56 0.70
CA ALA A 296 8.02 15.80 -0.39
C ALA A 296 7.02 14.71 -0.83
N PRO A 297 5.93 15.09 -1.48
CA PRO A 297 4.75 14.24 -1.63
C PRO A 297 4.99 12.94 -2.42
N LEU A 298 6.14 12.83 -3.10
CA LEU A 298 6.54 11.68 -3.92
C LEU A 298 7.64 10.82 -3.27
N GLY A 299 7.82 10.93 -1.95
CA GLY A 299 8.74 10.08 -1.19
C GLY A 299 10.20 10.56 -1.16
N ASP A 300 10.53 11.67 -1.82
CA ASP A 300 11.91 12.20 -1.91
C ASP A 300 12.38 12.97 -0.65
N HIS A 301 11.90 12.58 0.55
CA HIS A 301 12.08 13.34 1.80
C HIS A 301 13.55 13.50 2.21
N PHE A 302 14.39 12.49 1.97
CA PHE A 302 15.82 12.56 2.28
C PHE A 302 16.54 13.56 1.37
N GLU A 303 16.18 13.59 0.08
CA GLU A 303 16.73 14.59 -0.83
C GLU A 303 16.24 15.99 -0.48
N LEU A 304 14.95 16.14 -0.15
CA LEU A 304 14.36 17.38 0.34
C LEU A 304 15.14 17.92 1.54
N GLN A 305 15.37 17.09 2.57
CA GLN A 305 16.09 17.48 3.79
C GLN A 305 17.56 17.79 3.55
N ARG A 306 18.26 16.95 2.77
CA ARG A 306 19.67 17.16 2.44
C ARG A 306 19.87 18.52 1.80
N ARG A 307 18.98 18.89 0.88
CA ARG A 307 19.03 20.18 0.19
C ARG A 307 18.51 21.32 1.06
N ALA A 308 17.48 21.10 1.87
CA ALA A 308 16.94 22.10 2.82
C ALA A 308 18.00 22.80 3.65
N ARG A 309 18.95 22.03 4.16
CA ARG A 309 20.04 22.54 4.97
C ARG A 309 20.91 23.59 4.27
N SER A 310 20.98 23.63 2.93
CA SER A 310 21.84 24.58 2.23
C SER A 310 21.22 25.98 2.06
N TYR A 311 19.94 26.15 2.37
CA TYR A 311 19.24 27.43 2.21
C TYR A 311 18.36 27.83 3.38
N LEU A 312 18.25 26.99 4.42
CA LEU A 312 17.69 27.40 5.69
C LEU A 312 18.67 28.33 6.42
N PRO A 313 18.18 29.35 7.13
CA PRO A 313 19.01 30.13 8.05
C PRO A 313 19.70 29.21 9.08
N GLU A 314 20.93 29.56 9.50
CA GLU A 314 21.75 28.76 10.45
C GLU A 314 21.03 28.45 11.77
N ASP A 315 20.05 29.28 12.09
CA ASP A 315 19.28 29.32 13.31
C ASP A 315 17.93 28.56 13.20
N VAL A 316 17.63 27.96 12.05
CA VAL A 316 16.49 27.06 11.85
C VAL A 316 16.92 25.60 11.99
N SER A 317 16.52 24.96 13.10
CA SER A 317 16.84 23.54 13.32
C SER A 317 15.92 22.61 12.51
N VAL A 318 16.52 21.75 11.67
CA VAL A 318 15.78 20.71 10.95
C VAL A 318 15.59 19.51 11.87
N HIS A 319 14.43 19.42 12.53
CA HIS A 319 14.12 18.24 13.34
C HIS A 319 13.91 17.01 12.44
N ALA A 320 14.74 15.97 12.61
CA ALA A 320 14.64 14.73 11.84
C ALA A 320 13.27 14.02 11.96
N ARG A 321 12.50 14.30 13.04
CA ARG A 321 11.14 13.80 13.27
C ARG A 321 10.03 14.51 12.46
N CYS A 322 10.24 15.76 12.01
CA CYS A 322 9.22 16.52 11.24
C CYS A 322 8.98 16.00 9.81
N ALA A 323 9.81 15.08 9.30
CA ALA A 323 9.59 14.47 7.98
C ALA A 323 8.55 13.35 7.94
N ARG A 324 7.96 12.95 9.08
CA ARG A 324 6.94 11.88 9.11
C ARG A 324 5.65 12.26 9.83
N GLN A 325 5.68 13.15 10.83
CA GLN A 325 4.52 13.44 11.69
C GLN A 325 3.63 14.62 11.26
N GLU A 326 4.15 15.62 10.52
CA GLU A 326 3.40 16.85 10.17
C GLU A 326 2.99 16.90 8.68
N GLN A 327 2.81 15.73 8.06
CA GLN A 327 2.53 15.61 6.62
C GLN A 327 1.03 15.63 6.27
N ALA A 328 0.14 15.59 7.26
CA ALA A 328 -1.29 15.38 7.06
C ALA A 328 -2.20 16.57 7.39
N ALA A 329 -1.70 17.66 8.00
CA ALA A 329 -2.54 18.76 8.44
C ALA A 329 -2.19 20.07 7.72
N TRP A 330 -3.02 20.41 6.74
CA TRP A 330 -3.48 21.78 6.56
C TRP A 330 -4.86 21.88 7.19
#